data_AF-Q827L1-F1
#
_entry.id   AF-Q827L1-F1
#
_cell.length_a   1.000
_cell.length_b   1.000
_cell.length_c   1.000
_cell.angle_alpha   90.00
_cell.angle_beta   90.00
_cell.angle_gamma   90.00
#
_symmetry.space_group_name_H-M   'P 1'
#
loop_
_entity.id
_entity.type
_entity.pdbx_description
1 polymer ?
#
loop_
_entity_poly.entity_id
_entity_poly.type
_entity_poly.pdbx_seq_one_letter_code
_entity_poly.pdbx_strand_id
1 'polypeptide(L)'
;MRNGVASDGDGQGSMAAGLFEGQYVWHPAADDRTLASVCVDVRAGRYRSAREALADTRDDFGLRAHRSLVLASEAADSDLAERWLAEEPTPEAALLWARVAVLRTLRAAAAHDERAEALERIALTACERASTAAPHDPTPWVAKLTMARLHDIREPAPQGLLTAPAGPWRLFSHVLRLDPWNREAHHRFLACFFTRYGGSVNAAWDVAAFLGQRAPATSPLRLLPLVALVESYNPAQLLADRVWEQPQWRATALAIYQNWLPETAGYRFTPVLDLAYLAHALLMAQREFEARAVFMAMGPYASRMPWSVFGDPEEQLSRARRSCGLPVPGAA
;
A
#
# COMPACT_ATOMS: atom_id res chain seq x y z
N MET A 1 -12.44 10.15 61.69
CA MET A 1 -12.55 11.39 60.88
C MET A 1 -11.72 11.20 59.62
N ARG A 2 -12.40 11.15 58.46
CA ARG A 2 -11.96 11.43 57.07
C ARG A 2 -10.67 10.77 56.54
N ASN A 3 -10.82 9.78 55.64
CA ASN A 3 -10.67 9.87 54.17
C ASN A 3 -9.17 9.77 53.77
N GLY A 4 -8.68 8.85 52.95
CA GLY A 4 -9.28 8.04 51.89
C GLY A 4 -8.53 8.31 50.58
N VAL A 5 -8.40 7.25 49.77
CA VAL A 5 -8.16 7.21 48.32
C VAL A 5 -6.73 6.87 47.85
N ALA A 6 -6.65 5.64 47.34
CA ALA A 6 -5.66 5.10 46.42
C ALA A 6 -5.76 5.77 45.04
N SER A 7 -4.63 5.94 44.35
CA SER A 7 -4.60 6.31 42.94
C SER A 7 -3.94 5.19 42.13
N ASP A 8 -4.77 4.31 41.59
CA ASP A 8 -4.43 3.49 40.42
C ASP A 8 -4.30 4.42 39.21
N GLY A 9 -3.13 4.40 38.58
CA GLY A 9 -2.86 5.08 37.32
C GLY A 9 -3.10 4.14 36.16
N ASP A 10 -4.37 3.94 35.79
CA ASP A 10 -4.74 3.28 34.54
C ASP A 10 -4.53 4.26 33.37
N GLY A 11 -3.40 4.09 32.68
CA GLY A 11 -3.11 4.74 31.40
C GLY A 11 -3.89 4.09 30.27
N GLN A 12 -5.19 4.35 30.18
CA GLN A 12 -5.96 4.07 28.96
C GLN A 12 -5.73 5.20 27.95
N GLY A 13 -4.76 4.99 27.06
CA GLY A 13 -4.63 5.74 25.83
C GLY A 13 -5.83 5.49 24.92
N SER A 14 -6.82 6.37 25.00
CA SER A 14 -7.96 6.40 24.08
C SER A 14 -7.45 6.69 22.66
N MET A 15 -7.40 5.65 21.82
CA MET A 15 -7.32 5.75 20.36
C MET A 15 -8.54 6.52 19.85
N ALA A 16 -8.42 7.84 19.76
CA ALA A 16 -9.44 8.66 19.11
C ALA A 16 -9.35 8.44 17.60
N ALA A 17 -10.06 7.43 17.11
CA ALA A 17 -10.50 7.40 15.72
C ALA A 17 -11.17 8.75 15.42
N GLY A 18 -10.65 9.49 14.44
CA GLY A 18 -11.22 10.78 14.05
C GLY A 18 -12.73 10.61 13.81
N LEU A 19 -13.53 11.47 14.44
CA LEU A 19 -14.98 11.47 14.25
C LEU A 19 -15.26 11.65 12.75
N PHE A 20 -16.19 10.88 12.21
CA PHE A 20 -16.58 11.00 10.81
C PHE A 20 -17.36 12.31 10.61
N GLU A 21 -16.72 13.31 10.01
CA GLU A 21 -17.26 14.66 9.82
C GLU A 21 -18.21 14.80 8.62
N GLY A 22 -18.78 13.68 8.13
CA GLY A 22 -19.69 13.70 6.99
C GLY A 22 -19.01 13.71 5.62
N GLN A 23 -17.70 13.50 5.55
CA GLN A 23 -16.93 13.35 4.30
C GLN A 23 -15.82 12.30 4.45
N TYR A 24 -15.47 11.63 3.35
CA TYR A 24 -14.30 10.76 3.30
C TYR A 24 -13.01 11.55 3.13
N VAL A 25 -11.94 11.07 3.76
CA VAL A 25 -10.59 11.63 3.59
C VAL A 25 -9.82 10.77 2.58
N TRP A 26 -9.68 11.27 1.36
CA TRP A 26 -8.96 10.61 0.26
C TRP A 26 -7.45 10.92 0.25
N HIS A 27 -6.95 11.59 1.28
CA HIS A 27 -5.54 11.97 1.35
C HIS A 27 -4.67 10.74 1.65
N PRO A 28 -3.64 10.44 0.84
CA PRO A 28 -2.88 9.20 0.96
C PRO A 28 -2.01 9.12 2.23
N ALA A 29 -1.82 10.23 2.94
CA ALA A 29 -1.18 10.24 4.27
C ALA A 29 -2.04 9.63 5.39
N ALA A 30 -3.34 9.40 5.15
CA ALA A 30 -4.28 8.94 6.16
C ALA A 30 -4.18 9.77 7.47
N ASP A 31 -3.89 9.14 8.60
CA ASP A 31 -3.70 9.72 9.93
C ASP A 31 -2.25 10.10 10.27
N ASP A 32 -1.30 9.94 9.35
CA ASP A 32 0.07 10.47 9.51
C ASP A 32 0.04 12.01 9.38
N ARG A 33 -0.23 12.67 10.52
CA ARG A 33 -0.34 14.14 10.60
C ARG A 33 0.97 14.85 10.23
N THR A 34 2.11 14.24 10.57
CA THR A 34 3.42 14.77 10.19
C THR A 34 3.53 14.79 8.68
N LEU A 35 3.23 13.66 8.02
CA LEU A 35 3.26 13.57 6.57
C LEU A 35 2.27 14.55 5.91
N ALA A 36 1.04 14.68 6.43
CA ALA A 36 0.06 15.62 5.92
C ALA A 36 0.56 17.08 5.97
N SER A 37 1.22 17.49 7.06
CA SER A 37 1.85 18.81 7.17
C SER A 37 3.01 18.98 6.19
N VAL A 38 3.87 17.97 6.06
CA VAL A 38 5.03 18.00 5.16
C VAL A 38 4.59 18.08 3.69
N CYS A 39 3.48 17.45 3.30
CA CYS A 39 2.90 17.57 1.96
C CYS A 39 2.61 19.03 1.59
N VAL A 40 2.14 19.85 2.55
CA VAL A 40 1.89 21.28 2.31
C VAL A 40 3.18 22.02 1.98
N ASP A 41 4.26 21.72 2.70
CA ASP A 41 5.58 22.32 2.44
C ASP A 41 6.17 21.89 1.08
N VAL A 42 6.06 20.60 0.75
CA VAL A 42 6.55 20.06 -0.52
C VAL A 42 5.81 20.68 -1.71
N ARG A 43 4.48 20.81 -1.65
CA ARG A 43 3.69 21.53 -2.67
C ARG A 43 4.13 22.99 -2.81
N ALA A 44 4.56 23.59 -1.71
CA ALA A 44 5.08 24.96 -1.71
C ALA A 44 6.58 25.05 -2.07
N GLY A 45 7.20 23.98 -2.57
CA GLY A 45 8.58 23.98 -3.04
C GLY A 45 9.64 23.87 -1.95
N ARG A 46 9.25 23.59 -0.68
CA ARG A 46 10.15 23.52 0.48
C ARG A 46 10.44 22.06 0.87
N TYR A 47 11.72 21.68 0.92
CA TYR A 47 12.13 20.29 1.19
C TYR A 47 12.59 20.02 2.63
N ARG A 48 12.81 21.04 3.47
CA ARG A 48 13.42 20.86 4.81
C ARG A 48 12.61 19.92 5.72
N SER A 49 11.29 20.10 5.77
CA SER A 49 10.41 19.23 6.55
C SER A 49 10.33 17.82 5.96
N ALA A 50 10.43 17.66 4.64
CA ALA A 50 10.54 16.35 4.00
C ALA A 50 11.84 15.61 4.36
N ARG A 51 12.96 16.33 4.47
CA ARG A 51 14.23 15.77 4.95
C ARG A 51 14.10 15.19 6.34
N GLU A 52 13.55 15.97 7.27
CA GLU A 52 13.38 15.56 8.67
C GLU A 52 12.39 14.39 8.78
N ALA A 53 11.26 14.46 8.08
CA ALA A 53 10.24 13.43 8.09
C ALA A 53 10.69 12.09 7.49
N LEU A 54 11.60 12.09 6.52
CA LEU A 54 12.21 10.88 5.97
C LEU A 54 13.41 10.37 6.79
N ALA A 55 14.18 11.27 7.41
CA ALA A 55 15.27 10.86 8.29
C ALA A 55 14.75 10.12 9.54
N ASP A 56 13.57 10.51 10.05
CA ASP A 56 12.85 9.85 11.16
C ASP A 56 12.46 8.39 10.86
N THR A 57 12.39 7.99 9.59
CA THR A 57 11.93 6.64 9.20
C THR A 57 13.06 5.67 8.90
N ARG A 58 14.32 5.99 9.21
CA ARG A 58 15.47 5.14 8.82
C ARG A 58 15.40 3.72 9.40
N ASP A 59 14.81 3.58 10.59
CA ASP A 59 14.66 2.31 11.29
C ASP A 59 13.29 1.63 11.06
N ASP A 60 12.40 2.26 10.26
CA ASP A 60 11.07 1.74 9.92
C ASP A 60 10.85 1.82 8.41
N PHE A 61 11.15 0.73 7.71
CA PHE A 61 11.02 0.65 6.25
C PHE A 61 9.57 0.73 5.77
N GLY A 62 8.61 0.33 6.59
CA GLY A 62 7.18 0.46 6.28
C GLY A 62 6.75 1.92 6.24
N LEU A 63 7.10 2.67 7.29
CA LEU A 63 6.84 4.10 7.37
C LEU A 63 7.64 4.88 6.31
N ARG A 64 8.89 4.47 6.05
CA ARG A 64 9.74 5.07 5.00
C ARG A 64 9.13 4.90 3.61
N ALA A 65 8.65 3.69 3.30
CA ALA A 65 7.94 3.42 2.06
C ALA A 65 6.68 4.29 1.94
N HIS A 66 5.86 4.35 3.00
CA HIS A 66 4.65 5.16 3.04
C HIS A 66 4.93 6.65 2.79
N ARG A 67 5.77 7.27 3.62
CA ARG A 67 6.09 8.71 3.51
C ARG A 67 6.73 9.05 2.18
N SER A 68 7.72 8.27 1.73
CA SER A 68 8.43 8.57 0.48
C SER A 68 7.53 8.45 -0.76
N LEU A 69 6.58 7.51 -0.80
CA LEU A 69 5.59 7.40 -1.87
C LEU A 69 4.66 8.62 -1.94
N VAL A 70 4.14 9.04 -0.79
CA VAL A 70 3.24 10.20 -0.73
C VAL A 70 3.97 11.48 -1.11
N LEU A 71 5.15 11.72 -0.54
CA LEU A 71 5.96 12.91 -0.86
C LEU A 71 6.37 12.94 -2.34
N ALA A 72 6.67 11.79 -2.94
CA ALA A 72 6.98 11.74 -4.37
C ALA A 72 5.77 12.11 -5.23
N SER A 73 4.55 11.74 -4.84
CA SER A 73 3.33 12.16 -5.54
C SER A 73 3.13 13.68 -5.49
N GLU A 74 3.46 14.31 -4.37
CA GLU A 74 3.37 15.78 -4.23
C GLU A 74 4.48 16.51 -4.99
N ALA A 75 5.68 15.93 -5.06
CA ALA A 75 6.83 16.53 -5.73
C ALA A 75 6.87 16.28 -7.25
N ALA A 76 6.10 15.30 -7.76
CA ALA A 76 6.23 14.78 -9.13
C ALA A 76 6.08 15.83 -10.23
N ASP A 77 5.34 16.90 -9.99
CA ASP A 77 5.04 17.94 -10.98
C ASP A 77 5.92 19.20 -10.80
N SER A 78 7.01 19.09 -10.03
CA SER A 78 7.98 20.18 -9.74
C SER A 78 9.43 19.74 -9.85
N ASP A 79 10.40 20.66 -9.81
CA ASP A 79 11.84 20.34 -9.78
C ASP A 79 12.40 20.14 -8.35
N LEU A 80 11.54 20.01 -7.33
CA LEU A 80 11.94 20.00 -5.92
C LEU A 80 12.95 18.90 -5.59
N ALA A 81 12.75 17.68 -6.12
CA ALA A 81 13.61 16.55 -5.80
C ALA A 81 15.01 16.71 -6.42
N GLU A 82 15.09 17.21 -7.65
CA GLU A 82 16.34 17.51 -8.34
C GLU A 82 17.09 18.65 -7.64
N ARG A 83 16.41 19.75 -7.30
CA ARG A 83 17.02 20.89 -6.58
C ARG A 83 17.53 20.47 -5.22
N TRP A 84 16.72 19.76 -4.44
CA TRP A 84 17.16 19.25 -3.13
C TRP A 84 18.38 18.35 -3.26
N LEU A 85 18.38 17.38 -4.20
CA LEU A 85 19.53 16.49 -4.40
C LEU A 85 20.81 17.24 -4.82
N ALA A 86 20.69 18.33 -5.58
CA ALA A 86 21.81 19.17 -5.99
C ALA A 86 22.37 20.02 -4.84
N GLU A 87 21.50 20.53 -3.98
CA GLU A 87 21.88 21.34 -2.81
C GLU A 87 22.44 20.48 -1.66
N GLU A 88 21.82 19.34 -1.37
CA GLU A 88 22.15 18.47 -0.23
C GLU A 88 22.01 16.98 -0.62
N PRO A 89 23.10 16.31 -1.07
CA PRO A 89 23.04 14.95 -1.60
C PRO A 89 22.96 13.88 -0.51
N THR A 90 21.93 13.92 0.33
CA THR A 90 21.67 12.95 1.41
C THR A 90 20.96 11.69 0.90
N PRO A 91 20.95 10.58 1.68
CA PRO A 91 20.15 9.41 1.35
C PRO A 91 18.65 9.73 1.20
N GLU A 92 18.11 10.65 2.00
CA GLU A 92 16.71 11.09 1.90
C GLU A 92 16.42 11.83 0.59
N ALA A 93 17.31 12.74 0.17
CA ALA A 93 17.18 13.45 -1.10
C ALA A 93 17.26 12.47 -2.30
N ALA A 94 18.21 11.53 -2.24
CA ALA A 94 18.37 10.50 -3.27
C ALA A 94 17.13 9.59 -3.35
N LEU A 95 16.58 9.17 -2.20
CA LEU A 95 15.35 8.38 -2.16
C LEU A 95 14.16 9.14 -2.76
N LEU A 96 13.95 10.41 -2.38
CA LEU A 96 12.84 11.18 -2.94
C LEU A 96 12.99 11.34 -4.47
N TRP A 97 14.20 11.64 -4.95
CA TRP A 97 14.46 11.71 -6.39
C TRP A 97 14.18 10.39 -7.10
N ALA A 98 14.60 9.26 -6.53
CA ALA A 98 14.29 7.94 -7.08
C ALA A 98 12.78 7.68 -7.16
N ARG A 99 12.02 8.01 -6.11
CA ARG A 99 10.56 7.84 -6.08
C ARG A 99 9.86 8.74 -7.09
N VAL A 100 10.27 10.01 -7.21
CA VAL A 100 9.73 10.96 -8.19
C VAL A 100 10.01 10.50 -9.61
N ALA A 101 11.26 10.10 -9.90
CA ALA A 101 11.64 9.62 -11.23
C ALA A 101 10.86 8.36 -11.62
N VAL A 102 10.75 7.38 -10.72
CA VAL A 102 9.91 6.18 -10.95
C VAL A 102 8.46 6.55 -11.20
N LEU A 103 7.87 7.44 -10.39
CA LEU A 103 6.48 7.85 -10.58
C LEU A 103 6.26 8.54 -11.93
N ARG A 104 7.17 9.40 -12.37
CA ARG A 104 7.14 10.04 -13.69
C ARG A 104 7.23 9.02 -14.82
N THR A 105 8.12 8.04 -14.72
CA THR A 105 8.23 6.94 -15.69
C THR A 105 6.93 6.16 -15.79
N LEU A 106 6.31 5.81 -14.66
CA LEU A 106 5.04 5.09 -14.66
C LEU A 106 3.89 5.92 -15.24
N ARG A 107 3.82 7.22 -14.95
CA ARG A 107 2.83 8.14 -15.54
C ARG A 107 3.02 8.25 -17.06
N ALA A 108 4.27 8.43 -17.52
CA ALA A 108 4.61 8.52 -18.94
C ALA A 108 4.30 7.21 -19.69
N ALA A 109 4.65 6.06 -19.12
CA ALA A 109 4.35 4.76 -19.71
C ALA A 109 2.84 4.49 -19.80
N ALA A 110 2.07 4.84 -18.77
CA ALA A 110 0.62 4.72 -18.78
C ALA A 110 -0.06 5.66 -19.80
N ALA A 111 0.56 6.81 -20.08
CA ALA A 111 0.10 7.76 -21.09
C ALA A 111 0.64 7.47 -22.50
N HIS A 112 1.43 6.41 -22.70
CA HIS A 112 2.14 6.12 -23.94
C HIS A 112 3.00 7.30 -24.46
N ASP A 113 3.60 8.07 -23.55
CA ASP A 113 4.50 9.19 -23.90
C ASP A 113 5.86 8.65 -24.39
N GLU A 114 6.35 9.18 -25.52
CA GLU A 114 7.65 8.84 -26.11
C GLU A 114 8.82 9.06 -25.15
N ARG A 115 8.66 9.95 -24.15
CA ARG A 115 9.66 10.22 -23.12
C ARG A 115 9.81 9.09 -22.10
N ALA A 116 8.93 8.08 -22.08
CA ALA A 116 8.94 7.03 -21.08
C ALA A 116 10.30 6.32 -20.96
N GLU A 117 10.95 5.98 -22.08
CA GLU A 117 12.25 5.32 -22.09
C GLU A 117 13.37 6.22 -21.49
N ALA A 118 13.35 7.51 -21.82
CA ALA A 118 14.32 8.46 -21.28
C ALA A 118 14.13 8.66 -19.76
N LEU A 119 12.88 8.79 -19.31
CA LEU A 119 12.53 8.88 -17.89
C LEU A 119 12.91 7.60 -17.13
N GLU A 120 12.76 6.44 -17.75
CA GLU A 120 13.16 5.16 -17.17
C GLU A 120 14.66 5.09 -16.90
N ARG A 121 15.52 5.52 -17.86
CA ARG A 121 16.97 5.58 -17.64
C ARG A 121 17.34 6.50 -16.47
N ILE A 122 16.64 7.63 -16.33
CA ILE A 122 16.80 8.55 -15.19
C ILE A 122 16.39 7.85 -13.90
N ALA A 123 15.24 7.18 -13.88
CA ALA A 123 14.72 6.48 -12.72
C ALA A 123 15.62 5.32 -12.26
N LEU A 124 16.20 4.57 -13.20
CA LEU A 124 17.19 3.53 -12.90
C LEU A 124 18.44 4.11 -12.24
N THR A 125 18.98 5.19 -12.82
CA THR A 125 20.13 5.92 -12.24
C THR A 125 19.81 6.44 -10.84
N ALA A 126 18.60 6.97 -10.65
CA ALA A 126 18.14 7.48 -9.37
C ALA A 126 18.01 6.37 -8.31
N CYS A 127 17.44 5.23 -8.67
CA CYS A 127 17.34 4.07 -7.80
C CYS A 127 18.73 3.54 -7.40
N GLU A 128 19.68 3.50 -8.33
CA GLU A 128 21.06 3.07 -8.06
C GLU A 128 21.82 4.03 -7.15
N ARG A 129 21.65 5.34 -7.36
CA ARG A 129 22.22 6.35 -6.46
C ARG A 129 21.63 6.24 -5.06
N ALA A 130 20.32 6.08 -4.93
CA ALA A 130 19.63 5.94 -3.66
C ALA A 130 20.02 4.64 -2.93
N SER A 131 20.11 3.51 -3.63
CA SER A 131 20.55 2.25 -3.03
C SER A 131 22.03 2.28 -2.62
N THR A 132 22.89 3.00 -3.35
CA THR A 132 24.29 3.22 -2.94
C THR A 132 24.39 4.10 -1.70
N ALA A 133 23.55 5.13 -1.59
CA ALA A 133 23.52 6.03 -0.43
C ALA A 133 22.96 5.37 0.85
N ALA A 134 22.07 4.38 0.72
CA ALA A 134 21.54 3.61 1.83
C ALA A 134 21.47 2.10 1.48
N PRO A 135 22.60 1.35 1.57
CA PRO A 135 22.68 -0.04 1.11
C PRO A 135 21.76 -1.02 1.84
N HIS A 136 21.39 -0.72 3.09
CA HIS A 136 20.54 -1.56 3.92
C HIS A 136 19.04 -1.20 3.79
N ASP A 137 18.72 -0.12 3.09
CA ASP A 137 17.34 0.34 2.90
C ASP A 137 16.71 -0.40 1.71
N PRO A 138 15.60 -1.15 1.89
CA PRO A 138 14.92 -1.83 0.79
C PRO A 138 14.18 -0.85 -0.13
N THR A 139 13.86 0.38 0.33
CA THR A 139 12.92 1.26 -0.38
C THR A 139 13.37 1.71 -1.78
N PRO A 140 14.67 1.99 -2.06
CA PRO A 140 15.12 2.25 -3.43
C PRO A 140 14.99 1.03 -4.35
N TRP A 141 15.22 -0.18 -3.82
CA TRP A 141 15.07 -1.43 -4.57
C TRP A 141 13.61 -1.74 -4.86
N VAL A 142 12.69 -1.42 -3.94
CA VAL A 142 11.25 -1.51 -4.16
C VAL A 142 10.76 -0.49 -5.20
N ALA A 143 11.33 0.71 -5.23
CA ALA A 143 11.08 1.68 -6.29
C ALA A 143 11.51 1.13 -7.66
N LYS A 144 12.70 0.53 -7.76
CA LYS A 144 13.17 -0.17 -8.97
C LYS A 144 12.25 -1.33 -9.35
N LEU A 145 11.82 -2.14 -8.38
CA LEU A 145 10.91 -3.27 -8.57
C LEU A 145 9.54 -2.83 -9.13
N THR A 146 9.08 -1.62 -8.79
CA THR A 146 7.83 -1.09 -9.31
C THR A 146 7.86 -0.90 -10.83
N MET A 147 9.02 -0.58 -11.40
CA MET A 147 9.19 -0.45 -12.87
C MET A 147 9.31 -1.81 -13.57
N ALA A 148 9.60 -2.90 -12.85
CA ALA A 148 9.77 -4.23 -13.44
C ALA A 148 8.55 -4.69 -14.26
N ARG A 149 7.35 -4.21 -13.93
CA ARG A 149 6.11 -4.47 -14.68
C ARG A 149 6.04 -3.82 -16.08
N LEU A 150 6.97 -2.93 -16.39
CA LEU A 150 7.09 -2.29 -17.72
C LEU A 150 7.91 -3.16 -18.69
N HIS A 151 8.51 -4.24 -18.20
CA HIS A 151 9.42 -5.08 -18.96
C HIS A 151 8.98 -6.54 -18.96
N ASP A 152 9.31 -7.25 -20.03
CA ASP A 152 9.17 -8.71 -20.11
C ASP A 152 10.39 -9.41 -19.46
N ILE A 153 10.42 -9.42 -18.12
CA ILE A 153 11.50 -10.04 -17.34
C ILE A 153 11.24 -11.54 -17.20
N ARG A 154 12.05 -12.36 -17.85
CA ARG A 154 11.87 -13.82 -17.92
C ARG A 154 12.84 -14.62 -17.04
N GLU A 155 13.05 -14.18 -15.79
CA GLU A 155 13.85 -14.99 -14.85
C GLU A 155 13.01 -16.17 -14.35
N PRO A 156 13.60 -17.38 -14.24
CA PRO A 156 12.86 -18.56 -13.82
C PRO A 156 12.38 -18.43 -12.37
N ALA A 157 11.16 -18.90 -12.12
CA ALA A 157 10.60 -18.95 -10.77
C ALA A 157 11.36 -19.92 -9.86
N PRO A 158 11.37 -19.69 -8.54
CA PRO A 158 11.83 -20.68 -7.57
C PRO A 158 10.92 -21.93 -7.61
N GLN A 159 11.44 -23.05 -7.08
CA GLN A 159 10.66 -24.28 -6.95
C GLN A 159 9.48 -24.09 -5.98
N GLY A 160 8.37 -24.79 -6.25
CA GLY A 160 7.18 -24.82 -5.38
C GLY A 160 5.99 -23.99 -5.87
N LEU A 161 6.15 -23.19 -6.93
CA LEU A 161 5.04 -22.54 -7.63
C LEU A 161 4.43 -23.50 -8.66
N LEU A 162 3.10 -23.60 -8.72
CA LEU A 162 2.38 -24.52 -9.60
C LEU A 162 2.53 -24.14 -11.09
N THR A 163 2.52 -22.85 -11.38
CA THR A 163 2.62 -22.28 -12.73
C THR A 163 4.04 -21.87 -13.10
N ALA A 164 4.97 -21.90 -12.13
CA ALA A 164 6.36 -21.45 -12.26
C ALA A 164 6.53 -20.15 -13.09
N PRO A 165 5.79 -19.07 -12.75
CA PRO A 165 5.69 -17.92 -13.64
C PRO A 165 7.00 -17.12 -13.64
N ALA A 166 7.53 -16.85 -14.83
CA ALA A 166 8.74 -16.04 -14.95
C ALA A 166 8.49 -14.60 -14.50
N GLY A 167 9.50 -13.94 -13.93
CA GLY A 167 9.34 -12.59 -13.40
C GLY A 167 10.62 -12.03 -12.77
N PRO A 168 10.57 -10.89 -12.08
CA PRO A 168 11.74 -10.23 -11.49
C PRO A 168 12.19 -10.87 -10.16
N TRP A 169 12.36 -12.20 -10.15
CA TRP A 169 12.63 -12.99 -8.95
C TRP A 169 13.93 -12.63 -8.25
N ARG A 170 15.00 -12.31 -8.99
CA ARG A 170 16.29 -11.90 -8.40
C ARG A 170 16.19 -10.56 -7.69
N LEU A 171 15.54 -9.58 -8.33
CA LEU A 171 15.32 -8.27 -7.72
C LEU A 171 14.46 -8.39 -6.46
N PHE A 172 13.38 -9.16 -6.51
CA PHE A 172 12.56 -9.43 -5.34
C PHE A 172 13.33 -10.17 -4.23
N SER A 173 14.13 -11.18 -4.59
CA SER A 173 14.98 -11.90 -3.63
C SER A 173 15.97 -10.98 -2.90
N HIS A 174 16.45 -9.93 -3.58
CA HIS A 174 17.33 -8.94 -2.99
C HIS A 174 16.60 -8.12 -1.92
N VAL A 175 15.40 -7.65 -2.24
CA VAL A 175 14.55 -6.93 -1.27
C VAL A 175 14.24 -7.81 -0.06
N LEU A 176 13.90 -9.08 -0.26
CA LEU A 176 13.61 -10.00 0.84
C LEU A 176 14.80 -10.27 1.76
N ARG A 177 16.04 -10.09 1.30
CA ARG A 177 17.23 -10.18 2.18
C ARG A 177 17.39 -8.97 3.08
N LEU A 178 16.87 -7.81 2.67
CA LEU A 178 16.90 -6.57 3.44
C LEU A 178 15.70 -6.50 4.40
N ASP A 179 14.51 -6.85 3.91
CA ASP A 179 13.25 -6.82 4.67
C ASP A 179 12.29 -7.91 4.14
N PRO A 180 12.28 -9.11 4.77
CA PRO A 180 11.52 -10.27 4.31
C PRO A 180 10.00 -10.04 4.25
N TRP A 181 9.48 -9.09 5.02
CA TRP A 181 8.04 -8.84 5.13
C TRP A 181 7.65 -7.46 4.59
N ASN A 182 8.52 -6.86 3.76
CA ASN A 182 8.29 -5.53 3.20
C ASN A 182 6.97 -5.48 2.43
N ARG A 183 5.98 -4.77 2.99
CA ARG A 183 4.63 -4.74 2.44
C ARG A 183 4.62 -4.25 0.99
N GLU A 184 5.23 -3.10 0.72
CA GLU A 184 5.22 -2.53 -0.62
C GLU A 184 5.85 -3.48 -1.64
N ALA A 185 7.01 -4.07 -1.33
CA ALA A 185 7.71 -5.00 -2.20
C ALA A 185 6.82 -6.14 -2.71
N HIS A 186 6.07 -6.77 -1.80
CA HIS A 186 5.21 -7.89 -2.14
C HIS A 186 4.06 -7.49 -3.08
N HIS A 187 3.43 -6.34 -2.84
CA HIS A 187 2.39 -5.82 -3.75
C HIS A 187 2.97 -5.42 -5.11
N ARG A 188 4.16 -4.79 -5.15
CA ARG A 188 4.81 -4.41 -6.42
C ARG A 188 5.23 -5.63 -7.22
N PHE A 189 5.77 -6.65 -6.54
CA PHE A 189 6.12 -7.92 -7.16
C PHE A 189 4.89 -8.65 -7.70
N LEU A 190 3.84 -8.80 -6.88
CA LEU A 190 2.59 -9.42 -7.32
C LEU A 190 2.00 -8.72 -8.55
N ALA A 191 2.08 -7.39 -8.61
CA ALA A 191 1.57 -6.62 -9.73
C ALA A 191 2.22 -7.00 -11.07
N CYS A 192 3.47 -7.47 -11.10
CA CYS A 192 4.12 -7.94 -12.34
C CYS A 192 3.39 -9.12 -13.01
N PHE A 193 2.55 -9.84 -12.28
CA PHE A 193 1.83 -11.02 -12.79
C PHE A 193 0.36 -10.73 -13.15
N PHE A 194 -0.10 -9.49 -12.99
CA PHE A 194 -1.47 -9.14 -13.40
C PHE A 194 -1.61 -9.07 -14.92
N THR A 195 -2.81 -9.40 -15.39
CA THR A 195 -3.15 -9.46 -16.83
C THR A 195 -2.89 -8.15 -17.56
N ARG A 196 -3.17 -7.00 -16.92
CA ARG A 196 -2.90 -5.66 -17.48
C ARG A 196 -1.41 -5.37 -17.74
N TYR A 197 -0.50 -6.17 -17.19
CA TYR A 197 0.95 -6.06 -17.40
C TYR A 197 1.52 -7.29 -18.11
N GLY A 198 0.68 -8.05 -18.83
CA GLY A 198 1.12 -9.21 -19.62
C GLY A 198 1.19 -10.53 -18.84
N GLY A 199 0.79 -10.54 -17.57
CA GLY A 199 0.67 -11.75 -16.78
C GLY A 199 -0.63 -12.54 -17.02
N SER A 200 -0.94 -13.46 -16.12
CA SER A 200 -2.17 -14.28 -16.19
C SER A 200 -2.81 -14.42 -14.82
N VAL A 201 -4.13 -14.64 -14.79
CA VAL A 201 -4.88 -14.89 -13.55
C VAL A 201 -4.26 -16.04 -12.74
N ASN A 202 -3.94 -17.16 -13.41
CA ASN A 202 -3.33 -18.32 -12.77
C ASN A 202 -1.95 -18.01 -12.15
N ALA A 203 -1.11 -17.27 -12.88
CA ALA A 203 0.20 -16.85 -12.37
C ALA A 203 0.07 -15.91 -11.17
N ALA A 204 -0.81 -14.90 -11.25
CA ALA A 204 -1.06 -13.98 -10.16
C ALA A 204 -1.58 -14.69 -8.90
N TRP A 205 -2.48 -15.67 -9.06
CA TRP A 205 -3.01 -16.44 -7.95
C TRP A 205 -1.96 -17.35 -7.31
N ASP A 206 -1.20 -18.07 -8.12
CA ASP A 206 -0.12 -18.95 -7.66
C ASP A 206 0.93 -18.15 -6.89
N VAL A 207 1.36 -17.00 -7.41
CA VAL A 207 2.30 -16.09 -6.71
C VAL A 207 1.68 -15.54 -5.43
N ALA A 208 0.43 -15.06 -5.47
CA ALA A 208 -0.22 -14.51 -4.29
C ALA A 208 -0.39 -15.55 -3.17
N ALA A 209 -0.78 -16.78 -3.52
CA ALA A 209 -0.88 -17.90 -2.60
C ALA A 209 0.50 -18.27 -2.03
N PHE A 210 1.52 -18.40 -2.89
CA PHE A 210 2.89 -18.71 -2.49
C PHE A 210 3.43 -17.70 -1.48
N LEU A 211 3.28 -16.40 -1.75
CA LEU A 211 3.76 -15.33 -0.86
C LEU A 211 2.93 -15.24 0.42
N GLY A 212 1.60 -15.24 0.28
CA GLY A 212 0.69 -15.12 1.41
C GLY A 212 0.80 -16.29 2.39
N GLN A 213 1.03 -17.52 1.92
CA GLN A 213 1.18 -18.69 2.79
C GLN A 213 2.44 -18.65 3.65
N ARG A 214 3.52 -18.07 3.12
CA ARG A 214 4.83 -17.96 3.79
C ARG A 214 4.88 -16.84 4.82
N ALA A 215 4.00 -15.85 4.72
CA ALA A 215 3.93 -14.74 5.66
C ALA A 215 3.40 -15.17 7.04
N PRO A 216 3.82 -14.51 8.15
CA PRO A 216 3.20 -14.69 9.45
C PRO A 216 1.68 -14.51 9.42
N ALA A 217 0.95 -15.21 10.28
CA ALA A 217 -0.52 -15.07 10.38
C ALA A 217 -0.95 -13.63 10.69
N THR A 218 -0.14 -12.90 11.45
CA THR A 218 -0.32 -11.51 11.85
C THR A 218 0.13 -10.50 10.79
N SER A 219 0.58 -10.94 9.61
CA SER A 219 1.11 -10.05 8.57
C SER A 219 0.00 -9.55 7.62
N PRO A 220 0.05 -8.28 7.18
CA PRO A 220 -0.84 -7.78 6.12
C PRO A 220 -0.64 -8.54 4.80
N LEU A 221 0.50 -9.20 4.60
CA LEU A 221 0.77 -9.98 3.39
C LEU A 221 -0.17 -11.18 3.21
N ARG A 222 -0.90 -11.57 4.25
CA ARG A 222 -2.00 -12.53 4.14
C ARG A 222 -3.13 -12.04 3.20
N LEU A 223 -3.20 -10.74 2.92
CA LEU A 223 -4.16 -10.14 1.98
C LEU A 223 -3.84 -10.39 0.50
N LEU A 224 -2.61 -10.79 0.14
CA LEU A 224 -2.21 -10.91 -1.27
C LEU A 224 -3.17 -11.76 -2.13
N PRO A 225 -3.69 -12.92 -1.65
CA PRO A 225 -4.69 -13.68 -2.40
C PRO A 225 -6.00 -12.90 -2.66
N LEU A 226 -6.44 -12.08 -1.70
CA LEU A 226 -7.63 -11.23 -1.86
C LEU A 226 -7.37 -10.08 -2.84
N VAL A 227 -6.16 -9.55 -2.87
CA VAL A 227 -5.73 -8.57 -3.89
C VAL A 227 -5.76 -9.20 -5.27
N ALA A 228 -5.16 -10.38 -5.44
CA ALA A 228 -5.18 -11.09 -6.71
C ALA A 228 -6.60 -11.45 -7.16
N LEU A 229 -7.49 -11.80 -6.22
CA LEU A 229 -8.89 -12.07 -6.50
C LEU A 229 -9.62 -10.84 -7.06
N VAL A 230 -9.47 -9.67 -6.42
CA VAL A 230 -10.03 -8.41 -6.91
C VAL A 230 -9.45 -8.04 -8.27
N GLU A 231 -8.12 -8.15 -8.44
CA GLU A 231 -7.44 -7.78 -9.68
C GLU A 231 -7.76 -8.72 -10.85
N SER A 232 -8.29 -9.92 -10.54
CA SER A 232 -8.78 -10.89 -11.52
C SER A 232 -10.28 -10.77 -11.79
N TYR A 233 -10.98 -9.84 -11.12
CA TYR A 233 -12.41 -9.66 -11.30
C TYR A 233 -12.74 -9.27 -12.74
N ASN A 234 -13.72 -9.96 -13.30
CA ASN A 234 -14.25 -9.66 -14.61
C ASN A 234 -15.78 -9.70 -14.53
N PRO A 235 -16.47 -8.55 -14.61
CA PRO A 235 -17.93 -8.50 -14.48
C PRO A 235 -18.67 -9.22 -15.63
N ALA A 236 -17.98 -9.51 -16.75
CA ALA A 236 -18.56 -10.30 -17.84
C ALA A 236 -18.61 -11.81 -17.53
N GLN A 237 -17.94 -12.29 -16.48
CA GLN A 237 -18.00 -13.69 -16.08
C GLN A 237 -19.27 -13.98 -15.28
N LEU A 238 -19.92 -15.10 -15.59
CA LEU A 238 -21.12 -15.54 -14.89
C LEU A 238 -20.79 -15.81 -13.41
N LEU A 239 -21.60 -15.28 -12.49
CA LEU A 239 -21.42 -15.41 -11.04
C LEU A 239 -20.08 -14.86 -10.53
N ALA A 240 -19.48 -13.86 -11.20
CA ALA A 240 -18.22 -13.24 -10.78
C ALA A 240 -18.25 -12.85 -9.29
N ASP A 241 -19.34 -12.24 -8.83
CA ASP A 241 -19.51 -11.80 -7.44
C ASP A 241 -19.64 -12.96 -6.43
N ARG A 242 -20.07 -14.15 -6.86
CA ARG A 242 -20.22 -15.31 -5.96
C ARG A 242 -18.90 -15.98 -5.61
N VAL A 243 -17.80 -15.60 -6.28
CA VAL A 243 -16.48 -16.18 -5.95
C VAL A 243 -16.14 -15.93 -4.49
N TRP A 244 -16.41 -14.74 -3.96
CA TRP A 244 -16.14 -14.39 -2.56
C TRP A 244 -16.92 -15.21 -1.54
N GLU A 245 -18.08 -15.76 -1.90
CA GLU A 245 -18.90 -16.60 -1.02
C GLU A 245 -18.33 -18.01 -0.85
N GLN A 246 -17.38 -18.43 -1.69
CA GLN A 246 -16.77 -19.75 -1.59
C GLN A 246 -16.04 -19.91 -0.25
N PRO A 247 -16.10 -21.11 0.37
CA PRO A 247 -15.57 -21.33 1.72
C PRO A 247 -14.11 -20.90 1.91
N GLN A 248 -13.27 -21.09 0.90
CA GLN A 248 -11.84 -20.73 0.95
C GLN A 248 -11.59 -19.22 1.11
N TRP A 249 -12.36 -18.37 0.40
CA TRP A 249 -12.16 -16.92 0.43
C TRP A 249 -12.77 -16.30 1.68
N ARG A 250 -13.94 -16.81 2.09
CA ARG A 250 -14.53 -16.48 3.39
C ARG A 250 -13.59 -16.83 4.55
N ALA A 251 -13.02 -18.05 4.54
CA ALA A 251 -12.08 -18.47 5.57
C ALA A 251 -10.81 -17.61 5.58
N THR A 252 -10.29 -17.27 4.39
CA THR A 252 -9.12 -16.38 4.24
C THR A 252 -9.39 -14.99 4.83
N ALA A 253 -10.51 -14.36 4.46
CA ALA A 253 -10.87 -13.04 4.98
C ALA A 253 -11.08 -13.04 6.51
N LEU A 254 -11.77 -14.06 7.05
CA LEU A 254 -11.96 -14.20 8.49
C LEU A 254 -10.65 -14.45 9.24
N ALA A 255 -9.74 -15.25 8.69
CA ALA A 255 -8.42 -15.47 9.30
C ALA A 255 -7.61 -14.18 9.35
N ILE A 256 -7.65 -13.34 8.30
CA ILE A 256 -6.97 -12.04 8.28
C ILE A 256 -7.60 -11.09 9.31
N TYR A 257 -8.94 -11.04 9.36
CA TYR A 257 -9.67 -10.28 10.37
C TYR A 257 -9.25 -10.67 11.79
N GLN A 258 -9.16 -11.96 12.09
CA GLN A 258 -8.82 -12.45 13.43
C GLN A 258 -7.35 -12.20 13.80
N ASN A 259 -6.42 -12.39 12.86
CA ASN A 259 -4.99 -12.42 13.16
C ASN A 259 -4.25 -11.12 12.86
N TRP A 260 -4.67 -10.33 11.86
CA TRP A 260 -3.96 -9.11 11.45
C TRP A 260 -4.66 -7.82 11.88
N LEU A 261 -6.00 -7.74 11.87
CA LEU A 261 -6.70 -6.52 12.26
C LEU A 261 -6.27 -5.98 13.65
N PRO A 262 -6.09 -6.83 14.69
CA PRO A 262 -5.64 -6.34 16.00
C PRO A 262 -4.27 -5.64 15.96
N GLU A 263 -3.37 -6.09 15.08
CA GLU A 263 -2.02 -5.53 14.93
C GLU A 263 -2.04 -4.10 14.38
N THR A 264 -3.11 -3.71 13.66
CA THR A 264 -3.20 -2.39 13.03
C THR A 264 -3.22 -1.25 14.05
N ALA A 265 -3.61 -1.51 15.30
CA ALA A 265 -3.56 -0.53 16.38
C ALA A 265 -2.13 -0.13 16.76
N GLY A 266 -1.13 -0.97 16.46
CA GLY A 266 0.29 -0.68 16.71
C GLY A 266 0.98 0.07 15.58
N TYR A 267 0.29 0.35 14.47
CA TYR A 267 0.91 0.97 13.30
C TYR A 267 1.08 2.48 13.50
N ARG A 268 2.14 3.03 12.91
CA ARG A 268 2.42 4.48 12.91
C ARG A 268 1.46 5.27 12.01
N PHE A 269 0.73 4.58 11.13
CA PHE A 269 -0.29 5.12 10.25
C PHE A 269 -1.33 4.04 9.93
N THR A 270 -2.55 4.45 9.65
CA THR A 270 -3.65 3.57 9.26
C THR A 270 -3.36 2.95 7.87
N PRO A 271 -3.32 1.61 7.73
CA PRO A 271 -3.09 0.94 6.46
C PRO A 271 -4.38 0.90 5.60
N VAL A 272 -4.86 2.07 5.17
CA VAL A 272 -6.18 2.26 4.54
C VAL A 272 -6.41 1.34 3.35
N LEU A 273 -5.41 1.17 2.48
CA LEU A 273 -5.54 0.31 1.30
C LEU A 273 -5.79 -1.16 1.69
N ASP A 274 -5.06 -1.68 2.67
CA ASP A 274 -5.19 -3.06 3.13
C ASP A 274 -6.52 -3.31 3.84
N LEU A 275 -6.91 -2.36 4.69
CA LEU A 275 -8.21 -2.37 5.35
C LEU A 275 -9.35 -2.33 4.33
N ALA A 276 -9.22 -1.56 3.25
CA ALA A 276 -10.21 -1.52 2.18
C ALA A 276 -10.34 -2.88 1.46
N TYR A 277 -9.23 -3.57 1.17
CA TYR A 277 -9.28 -4.93 0.61
C TYR A 277 -9.93 -5.93 1.57
N LEU A 278 -9.60 -5.87 2.86
CA LEU A 278 -10.19 -6.75 3.87
C LEU A 278 -11.69 -6.49 4.03
N ALA A 279 -12.09 -5.23 4.17
CA ALA A 279 -13.48 -4.84 4.34
C ALA A 279 -14.33 -5.26 3.14
N HIS A 280 -13.82 -5.04 1.93
CA HIS A 280 -14.46 -5.49 0.70
C HIS A 280 -14.64 -7.02 0.68
N ALA A 281 -13.59 -7.80 0.98
CA ALA A 281 -13.68 -9.25 0.98
C ALA A 281 -14.67 -9.80 2.01
N LEU A 282 -14.70 -9.23 3.22
CA LEU A 282 -15.66 -9.60 4.26
C LEU A 282 -17.10 -9.25 3.85
N LEU A 283 -17.32 -8.07 3.27
CA LEU A 283 -18.63 -7.67 2.78
C LEU A 283 -19.13 -8.61 1.70
N MET A 284 -18.30 -8.89 0.69
CA MET A 284 -18.66 -9.81 -0.41
C MET A 284 -18.88 -11.24 0.11
N ALA A 285 -18.26 -11.63 1.22
CA ALA A 285 -18.45 -12.92 1.87
C ALA A 285 -19.67 -13.00 2.83
N GLN A 286 -20.49 -11.95 2.91
CA GLN A 286 -21.64 -11.81 3.83
C GLN A 286 -21.22 -11.91 5.30
N ARG A 287 -20.22 -11.08 5.66
CA ARG A 287 -19.64 -10.94 7.01
C ARG A 287 -19.63 -9.48 7.42
N GLU A 288 -20.81 -8.87 7.47
CA GLU A 288 -21.03 -7.46 7.72
C GLU A 288 -20.58 -7.03 9.11
N PHE A 289 -20.69 -7.92 10.10
CA PHE A 289 -20.23 -7.65 11.47
C PHE A 289 -18.72 -7.44 11.52
N GLU A 290 -17.96 -8.35 10.91
CA GLU A 290 -16.51 -8.25 10.80
C GLU A 290 -16.10 -7.09 9.89
N ALA A 291 -16.78 -6.91 8.75
CA ALA A 291 -16.51 -5.78 7.84
C ALA A 291 -16.72 -4.43 8.54
N ARG A 292 -17.74 -4.30 9.40
CA ARG A 292 -18.00 -3.10 10.19
C ARG A 292 -16.80 -2.75 11.08
N ALA A 293 -16.24 -3.73 11.78
CA ALA A 293 -15.06 -3.51 12.63
C ALA A 293 -13.84 -3.04 11.82
N VAL A 294 -13.63 -3.58 10.61
CA VAL A 294 -12.57 -3.13 9.70
C VAL A 294 -12.80 -1.69 9.24
N PHE A 295 -14.04 -1.33 8.86
CA PHE A 295 -14.38 0.05 8.50
C PHE A 295 -14.22 1.04 9.65
N MET A 296 -14.46 0.62 10.89
CA MET A 296 -14.20 1.43 12.08
C MET A 296 -12.70 1.65 12.29
N ALA A 297 -11.88 0.61 12.12
CA ALA A 297 -10.42 0.73 12.18
C ALA A 297 -9.86 1.62 11.07
N MET A 298 -10.48 1.60 9.89
CA MET A 298 -10.12 2.49 8.77
C MET A 298 -10.53 3.96 9.04
N GLY A 299 -11.45 4.21 9.96
CA GLY A 299 -11.91 5.55 10.31
C GLY A 299 -12.59 6.28 9.14
N PRO A 300 -12.32 7.59 8.95
CA PRO A 300 -12.86 8.39 7.84
C PRO A 300 -12.05 8.26 6.55
N TYR A 301 -10.93 7.55 6.57
CA TYR A 301 -10.01 7.48 5.43
C TYR A 301 -10.55 6.55 4.34
N ALA A 302 -10.32 6.92 3.09
CA ALA A 302 -10.82 6.17 1.94
C ALA A 302 -9.69 5.81 0.97
N SER A 303 -9.86 4.67 0.30
CA SER A 303 -9.02 4.20 -0.79
C SER A 303 -9.87 3.96 -2.02
N ARG A 304 -9.32 4.23 -3.22
CA ARG A 304 -10.04 3.93 -4.49
C ARG A 304 -10.13 2.44 -4.75
N MET A 305 -9.04 1.72 -4.56
CA MET A 305 -9.04 0.26 -4.59
C MET A 305 -9.52 -0.30 -3.25
N PRO A 306 -10.26 -1.42 -3.23
CA PRO A 306 -10.66 -2.23 -4.39
C PRO A 306 -11.89 -1.70 -5.14
N TRP A 307 -12.59 -0.72 -4.59
CA TRP A 307 -13.92 -0.28 -5.04
C TRP A 307 -14.00 0.15 -6.51
N SER A 308 -12.94 0.77 -7.05
CA SER A 308 -12.89 1.19 -8.48
C SER A 308 -13.03 0.04 -9.48
N VAL A 309 -12.79 -1.21 -9.05
CA VAL A 309 -12.99 -2.40 -9.89
C VAL A 309 -14.48 -2.73 -10.06
N PHE A 310 -15.32 -2.29 -9.12
CA PHE A 310 -16.75 -2.64 -9.03
C PHE A 310 -17.69 -1.46 -9.37
N GLY A 311 -17.14 -0.27 -9.61
CA GLY A 311 -17.91 0.93 -9.95
C GLY A 311 -17.23 2.20 -9.46
N ASP A 312 -18.00 3.28 -9.28
CA ASP A 312 -17.49 4.50 -8.66
C ASP A 312 -17.03 4.23 -7.21
N PRO A 313 -15.79 4.55 -6.84
CA PRO A 313 -15.26 4.22 -5.51
C PRO A 313 -16.03 4.83 -4.35
N GLU A 314 -16.52 6.06 -4.48
CA GLU A 314 -17.21 6.77 -3.41
C GLU A 314 -18.61 6.19 -3.20
N GLU A 315 -19.32 5.91 -4.29
CA GLU A 315 -20.62 5.24 -4.26
C GLU A 315 -20.52 3.84 -3.66
N GLN A 316 -19.55 3.03 -4.12
CA GLN A 316 -19.35 1.66 -3.64
C GLN A 316 -18.94 1.63 -2.16
N LEU A 317 -18.02 2.49 -1.73
CA LEU A 317 -17.63 2.61 -0.33
C LEU A 317 -18.81 3.07 0.56
N SER A 318 -19.61 4.01 0.08
CA SER A 318 -20.81 4.47 0.79
C SER A 318 -21.86 3.37 0.91
N ARG A 319 -22.11 2.62 -0.16
CA ARG A 319 -23.00 1.46 -0.10
C ARG A 319 -22.52 0.44 0.92
N ALA A 320 -21.23 0.10 0.90
CA ALA A 320 -20.60 -0.85 1.81
C ALA A 320 -20.67 -0.42 3.29
N ARG A 321 -20.37 0.85 3.59
CA ARG A 321 -20.47 1.38 4.96
C ARG A 321 -21.92 1.41 5.43
N ARG A 322 -22.87 1.78 4.56
CA ARG A 322 -24.30 1.78 4.89
C ARG A 322 -24.83 0.37 5.21
N SER A 323 -24.43 -0.67 4.46
CA SER A 323 -24.80 -2.06 4.78
C SER A 323 -24.24 -2.53 6.12
N CYS A 324 -23.12 -1.95 6.57
CA CYS A 324 -22.54 -2.19 7.89
C CYS A 324 -23.10 -1.29 9.00
N GLY A 325 -24.14 -0.48 8.73
CA GLY A 325 -24.73 0.44 9.71
C GLY A 325 -23.80 1.57 10.15
N LEU A 326 -22.88 2.00 9.27
CA LEU A 326 -21.95 3.10 9.51
C LEU A 326 -22.38 4.38 8.80
N PRO A 327 -22.00 5.57 9.33
CA PRO A 327 -22.30 6.83 8.68
C PRO A 327 -21.54 6.97 7.35
N VAL A 328 -22.16 7.72 6.43
CA VAL A 328 -21.69 7.97 5.05
C VAL A 328 -21.90 9.44 4.69
N PRO A 329 -21.15 10.01 3.73
CA PRO A 329 -21.35 11.38 3.30
C PRO A 329 -22.79 11.62 2.82
N GLY A 330 -23.37 12.76 3.19
CA GLY A 330 -24.71 13.17 2.76
C GLY A 330 -25.90 12.40 3.38
N ALA A 331 -25.67 11.46 4.30
CA ALA A 331 -26.75 10.90 5.12
C ALA A 331 -26.98 11.82 6.33
N ALA A 332 -27.94 12.73 6.20
CA ALA A 332 -28.45 13.56 7.30
C ALA A 332 -29.41 12.76 8.20
#